data_AF-A0A6F9BMJ7-F1
#
_entry.id   AF-A0A6F9BMJ7-F1
#
_cell.length_a   1.000
_cell.length_b   1.000
_cell.length_c   1.000
_cell.angle_alpha   90.00
_cell.angle_beta   90.00
_cell.angle_gamma   90.00
#
_symmetry.space_group_name_H-M   'P 1'
#
loop_
_entity.id
_entity.type
_entity.pdbx_description
1 polymer ?
#
loop_
_entity_poly.entity_id
_entity_poly.type
_entity_poly.pdbx_seq_one_letter_code
_entity_poly.pdbx_strand_id
1 'polypeptide(L)' 'VLFKSQMEKDGVEHQLRREIEIQSHLRHPNILRFYNYTRVFLILEYAPRGEMYKELQRHGHFDDQRTAT' A
#
# COMPACT_ATOMS: atom_id res chain seq x y z
N VAL A 1 3.01 -8.61 -9.10
CA VAL A 1 3.63 -9.79 -8.45
C VAL A 1 5.10 -9.48 -8.26
N LEU A 2 5.53 -9.26 -7.02
CA LEU A 2 6.95 -9.10 -6.71
C LEU A 2 7.58 -10.50 -6.67
N PHE A 3 8.74 -10.70 -7.30
CA PHE A 3 9.43 -12.00 -7.29
C PHE A 3 10.53 -11.99 -6.24
N LYS A 4 10.59 -13.05 -5.43
CA LYS A 4 11.59 -13.23 -4.37
C LYS A 4 13.04 -13.09 -4.89
N SER A 5 13.29 -13.57 -6.10
CA SER A 5 14.58 -13.48 -6.80
C SER A 5 14.98 -12.06 -7.22
N GLN A 6 14.01 -11.16 -7.43
CA GLN A 6 14.28 -9.75 -7.75
C GLN A 6 14.73 -8.99 -6.49
N MET A 7 14.15 -9.32 -5.34
CA MET A 7 14.48 -8.68 -4.06
C MET A 7 15.86 -9.05 -3.52
N GLU A 8 16.29 -10.31 -3.73
CA GLU A 8 17.63 -10.78 -3.33
C GLU A 8 18.72 -10.12 -4.18
N LYS A 9 18.43 -9.83 -5.45
CA LYS A 9 19.39 -9.20 -6.39
C LYS A 9 19.66 -7.72 -6.08
N ASP A 10 18.66 -6.99 -5.62
CA ASP A 10 18.74 -5.55 -5.41
C ASP A 10 19.11 -5.18 -3.95
N GLY A 11 19.30 -6.16 -3.05
CA GLY A 11 19.58 -5.90 -1.63
C GLY A 11 18.40 -5.27 -0.86
N VAL A 12 17.22 -5.21 -1.49
CA VAL A 12 16.01 -4.54 -0.98
C VAL A 12 15.25 -5.41 0.02
N GLU A 13 15.62 -6.67 0.19
CA GLU A 13 14.96 -7.61 1.12
C GLU A 13 14.84 -7.06 2.55
N HIS A 14 15.89 -6.39 3.04
CA HIS A 14 15.87 -5.80 4.38
C HIS A 14 14.92 -4.60 4.51
N GLN A 15 14.83 -3.75 3.49
CA GLN A 15 13.88 -2.63 3.48
C GLN A 15 12.45 -3.16 3.40
N LEU A 16 12.17 -4.11 2.51
CA LEU A 16 10.83 -4.66 2.36
C LEU A 16 10.37 -5.39 3.64
N ARG A 17 11.25 -6.16 4.27
CA ARG A 17 10.95 -6.78 5.58
C ARG A 17 10.57 -5.74 6.62
N ARG A 18 11.32 -4.65 6.71
CA ARG A 18 11.05 -3.56 7.65
C ARG A 18 9.71 -2.89 7.36
N GLU A 19 9.40 -2.62 6.10
CA GLU A 19 8.10 -2.03 5.73
C GLU A 19 6.93 -2.95 6.06
N ILE A 20 7.05 -4.25 5.77
CA ILE A 20 6.03 -5.26 6.10
C ILE A 20 5.84 -5.35 7.62
N GLU A 21 6.93 -5.35 8.38
CA GLU A 21 6.88 -5.39 9.84
C GLU A 21 6.18 -4.16 10.40
N ILE A 22 6.51 -2.96 9.93
CA ILE A 22 5.84 -1.72 10.33
C ILE A 22 4.36 -1.78 9.96
N GLN A 23 4.02 -2.11 8.70
CA GLN A 23 2.62 -2.16 8.25
C GLN A 23 1.78 -3.23 8.98
N SER A 24 2.36 -4.38 9.33
CA SER A 24 1.65 -5.44 10.04
C SER A 24 1.17 -5.02 11.45
N HIS A 25 1.86 -4.05 12.07
CA HIS A 25 1.52 -3.53 13.39
C HIS A 25 0.61 -2.28 13.33
N LEU A 26 0.44 -1.66 12.16
CA LEU A 26 -0.45 -0.50 11.99
C LEU A 26 -1.91 -0.95 11.96
N ARG A 27 -2.71 -0.42 12.90
CA ARG A 27 -4.17 -0.61 12.97
C ARG A 27 -4.83 0.75 13.07
N HIS A 28 -5.17 1.34 11.92
CA HIS A 28 -5.79 2.65 11.84
C HIS A 28 -6.81 2.70 10.68
N PRO A 29 -7.98 3.33 10.84
CA PRO A 29 -9.04 3.37 9.81
C PRO A 29 -8.59 3.98 8.47
N ASN A 30 -7.60 4.87 8.49
CA ASN A 30 -7.08 5.53 7.28
C ASN A 30 -5.80 4.86 6.72
N ILE A 31 -5.40 3.70 7.26
CA ILE A 31 -4.24 2.95 6.78
C ILE A 31 -4.73 1.58 6.33
N LEU A 32 -4.42 1.21 5.09
CA LEU A 32 -4.76 -0.10 4.55
C LEU A 32 -4.16 -1.19 5.42
N ARG A 33 -5.04 -2.05 5.96
CA ARG A 33 -4.60 -3.11 6.86
C ARG A 33 -3.88 -4.20 6.09
N PHE A 34 -2.71 -4.55 6.60
CA PHE A 34 -1.93 -5.69 6.12
C PHE A 34 -2.29 -6.94 6.90
N TYR A 35 -2.72 -8.01 6.20
CA TYR A 35 -3.23 -9.22 6.86
C TYR A 35 -2.19 -10.33 7.03
N ASN A 36 -1.46 -10.72 5.98
CA ASN A 36 -0.41 -11.73 6.07
C ASN A 36 0.44 -11.82 4.77
N TYR A 37 1.64 -12.42 4.87
CA TYR A 37 2.54 -12.75 3.75
C TYR A 37 2.93 -14.24 3.75
N THR A 38 1.99 -15.17 3.54
CA THR A 38 2.32 -16.61 3.67
C THR A 38 3.19 -17.16 2.51
N ARG A 39 3.09 -16.57 1.32
CA ARG A 39 4.00 -16.66 0.16
C ARG A 39 3.82 -15.35 -0.61
N VAL A 40 4.78 -14.89 -1.42
CA VAL A 40 4.91 -13.54 -2.05
C VAL A 40 3.61 -12.91 -2.65
N PHE A 41 2.64 -12.65 -1.80
CA PHE A 41 1.30 -12.19 -2.05
C PHE A 41 0.99 -11.27 -0.88
N LEU A 42 0.75 -10.00 -1.19
CA LEU A 42 0.36 -8.99 -0.22
C LEU A 42 -1.16 -9.04 -0.11
N ILE A 43 -1.68 -9.44 1.04
CA ILE A 43 -3.13 -9.42 1.31
C ILE A 43 -3.45 -8.07 1.96
N LEU A 44 -4.13 -7.21 1.19
CA LEU A 44 -4.54 -5.88 1.59
C LEU A 44 -6.06 -5.80 1.75
N GLU A 45 -6.52 -4.87 2.58
CA GLU A 45 -7.92 -4.49 2.64
C GLU A 45 -8.42 -4.00 1.27
N TYR A 46 -9.65 -4.38 0.92
CA TYR A 46 -10.26 -3.97 -0.34
C TYR A 46 -10.65 -2.50 -0.30
N ALA A 47 -10.06 -1.68 -1.18
CA ALA A 47 -10.42 -0.29 -1.38
C ALA A 47 -11.42 -0.16 -2.54
N PRO A 48 -12.75 -0.09 -2.27
CA PRO A 48 -13.78 -0.13 -3.32
C PRO A 48 -13.75 1.06 -4.28
N ARG A 49 -13.13 2.17 -3.88
CA ARG A 49 -13.04 3.41 -4.67
C ARG A 49 -11.79 3.48 -5.55
N GLY A 50 -10.93 2.46 -5.53
CA GLY A 50 -9.70 2.44 -6.34
C GLY A 50 -8.63 3.43 -5.88
N GLU A 51 -7.76 3.84 -6.79
CA GLU A 51 -6.61 4.70 -6.51
C GLU A 51 -6.99 6.19 -6.51
N MET A 52 -6.64 6.91 -5.44
CA MET A 52 -6.89 8.35 -5.32
C MET A 52 -6.31 9.16 -6.48
N TYR A 53 -5.13 8.78 -6.99
CA TYR A 53 -4.50 9.48 -8.12
C TYR A 53 -5.34 9.41 -9.40
N LYS A 54 -5.99 8.27 -9.67
CA LYS A 54 -6.88 8.12 -10.83
C LYS A 54 -8.12 8.99 -10.69
N GLU A 55 -8.66 9.08 -9.48
CA GLU A 55 -9.77 9.99 -9.18
C GLU A 55 -9.35 11.46 -9.32
N LEU A 56 -8.15 11.82 -8.88
CA LEU A 56 -7.62 13.18 -9.05
C LEU A 56 -7.43 13.51 -10.53
N GLN A 57 -6.86 12.60 -11.32
CA GLN A 57 -6.70 12.80 -12.77
C GLN A 57 -8.04 12.99 -13.50
N ARG A 58 -9.10 12.29 -13.07
CA ARG A 58 -10.45 12.46 -13.64
C ARG A 58 -11.04 13.82 -13.35
N HIS A 59 -10.83 14.32 -12.14
CA HIS A 59 -11.41 15.60 -11.69
C HIS A 59 -10.51 16.82 -12.00
N GLY A 60 -9.23 16.61 -12.31
CA GLY A 60 -8.22 17.66 -12.53
C GLY A 60 -7.74 18.28 -11.22
N HIS A 61 -8.66 18.74 -10.38
CA HIS A 61 -8.40 19.19 -9.01
C HIS A 61 -9.53 18.71 -8.08
N PHE A 62 -9.21 18.51 -6.80
CA PHE A 62 -10.24 18.37 -5.77
C PHE A 62 -10.64 19.75 -5.26
N ASP A 63 -11.85 19.86 -4.74
CA ASP A 63 -12.32 21.02 -4.00
C ASP A 63 -11.67 21.07 -2.60
N ASP A 64 -11.64 22.26 -1.99
CA ASP A 64 -10.95 22.49 -0.72
C ASP A 64 -11.48 21.60 0.40
N GLN A 65 -12.78 21.32 0.40
CA GLN A 65 -13.41 20.44 1.38
C GLN A 65 -12.89 19.00 1.30
N ARG A 66 -12.64 18.48 0.09
CA ARG A 66 -12.16 17.12 -0.14
C ARG A 66 -10.63 17.00 0.00
N THR A 67 -9.91 18.10 -0.11
CA THR A 67 -8.45 18.17 0.10
C THR A 67 -8.08 18.31 1.57
N ALA A 68 -8.92 18.96 2.37
CA ALA A 68 -8.66 19.24 3.79
C ALA A 68 -8.90 18.06 4.75
N THR A 69 -9.43 16.93 4.25
CA THR A 69 -9.79 15.74 5.06
C THR A 69 -8.87 14.58 4.72
#